data_AF-A0A2V8I7H5-F1
#
_entry.id   AF-A0A2V8I7H5-F1
#
_cell.length_a   1.000
_cell.length_b   1.000
_cell.length_c   1.000
_cell.angle_alpha   90.00
_cell.angle_beta   90.00
_cell.angle_gamma   90.00
#
_symmetry.space_group_name_H-M   'P 1'
#
loop_
_entity.id
_entity.type
_entity.pdbx_description
1 polymer ?
#
loop_
_entity_poly.entity_id
_entity_poly.type
_entity_poly.pdbx_seq_one_letter_code
_entity_poly.pdbx_strand_id
1 'polypeptide(L)'
;NLYPDRVQNSPLAEASIVGVAGGMAIAGYKPIVEIQFADYSWPGFMQMRNEIPTLRWRSNGTWSDPVVVRIACGGRIKGGPFHSQCVEAIYAHTPGWYIVFPSNASDAKGLLKTAA
;
A
#
# COMPACT_ATOMS: atom_id res chain seq x y z
N ASN A 1 -3.16 -8.17 20.95
CA ASN A 1 -2.82 -6.93 20.23
C ASN A 1 -2.81 -5.78 21.23
N LEU A 2 -1.72 -5.01 21.31
CA LEU A 2 -1.60 -3.87 22.23
C LEU A 2 -2.55 -2.70 21.88
N TYR A 3 -3.09 -2.68 20.66
CA TYR A 3 -4.01 -1.65 20.17
C TYR A 3 -5.14 -2.25 19.30
N PRO A 4 -6.08 -3.01 19.88
CA PRO A 4 -7.05 -3.83 19.14
C PRO A 4 -7.94 -3.06 18.15
N ASP A 5 -8.20 -1.77 18.39
CA ASP A 5 -9.04 -0.92 17.52
C ASP A 5 -8.24 -0.03 16.55
N ARG A 6 -6.91 -0.18 16.55
CA ARG A 6 -5.99 0.64 15.73
C ARG A 6 -5.02 -0.19 14.90
N VAL A 7 -4.66 -1.37 15.41
CA VAL A 7 -3.72 -2.32 14.79
C VAL A 7 -4.35 -3.69 14.84
N GLN A 8 -4.73 -4.19 13.67
CA GLN A 8 -5.46 -5.44 13.50
C GLN A 8 -4.71 -6.36 12.56
N ASN A 9 -4.77 -7.66 12.85
CA ASN A 9 -4.33 -8.67 11.90
C ASN A 9 -5.42 -8.82 10.84
N SER A 10 -5.02 -8.82 9.58
CA SER A 10 -5.93 -9.11 8.48
C SER A 10 -5.98 -10.62 8.20
N PRO A 11 -7.01 -11.09 7.48
CA PRO A 11 -6.92 -12.35 6.74
C PRO A 11 -5.74 -12.32 5.73
N LEU A 12 -5.28 -13.50 5.32
CA LEU A 12 -4.30 -13.67 4.25
C LEU A 12 -4.99 -13.50 2.90
N ALA A 13 -5.31 -12.26 2.56
CA ALA A 13 -5.99 -11.88 1.33
C ALA A 13 -5.68 -10.42 0.98
N GLU A 14 -4.70 -10.19 0.11
CA GLU A 14 -4.19 -8.84 -0.19
C GLU A 14 -5.27 -7.95 -0.78
N ALA A 15 -6.13 -8.48 -1.65
CA ALA A 15 -7.29 -7.75 -2.17
C ALA A 15 -8.22 -7.24 -1.06
N SER A 16 -8.45 -8.04 -0.02
CA SER A 16 -9.25 -7.64 1.14
C SER A 16 -8.52 -6.59 1.97
N ILE A 17 -7.21 -6.73 2.18
CA ILE A 17 -6.39 -5.77 2.93
C ILE A 17 -6.49 -4.38 2.29
N VAL A 18 -6.19 -4.26 1.00
CA VAL A 18 -6.20 -2.96 0.33
C VAL A 18 -7.62 -2.45 0.03
N GLY A 19 -8.57 -3.33 -0.29
CA GLY A 19 -9.95 -2.94 -0.54
C GLY A 19 -10.65 -2.39 0.72
N VAL A 20 -10.42 -3.04 1.88
CA VAL A 20 -10.89 -2.52 3.17
C VAL A 20 -10.21 -1.20 3.50
N ALA A 21 -8.90 -1.06 3.23
CA ALA A 21 -8.20 0.21 3.41
C ALA A 21 -8.88 1.33 2.60
N GLY A 22 -9.16 1.10 1.31
CA GLY A 22 -9.85 2.08 0.48
C GLY A 22 -11.22 2.47 1.04
N GLY A 23 -12.03 1.50 1.45
CA GLY A 23 -13.31 1.74 2.10
C GLY A 23 -13.19 2.54 3.41
N MET A 24 -12.19 2.22 4.23
CA MET A 24 -11.92 2.95 5.48
C MET A 24 -11.50 4.40 5.21
N ALA A 25 -10.67 4.64 4.20
CA ALA A 25 -10.24 5.98 3.86
C ALA A 25 -11.40 6.84 3.34
N ILE A 26 -12.30 6.26 2.53
CA ILE A 26 -13.57 6.90 2.13
C ILE A 26 -14.42 7.25 3.37
N ALA A 27 -14.43 6.38 4.38
CA ALA A 27 -15.13 6.61 5.64
C ALA A 27 -14.42 7.62 6.57
N GLY A 28 -13.33 8.25 6.14
CA GLY A 28 -12.62 9.30 6.87
C GLY A 28 -11.47 8.83 7.76
N TYR A 29 -11.10 7.55 7.69
CA TYR A 29 -9.90 7.04 8.37
C TYR A 29 -8.63 7.33 7.57
N LYS A 30 -7.47 7.15 8.21
CA LYS A 30 -6.15 7.21 7.59
C LYS A 30 -5.44 5.86 7.67
N PRO A 31 -5.82 4.90 6.82
CA PRO A 31 -5.31 3.54 6.90
C PRO A 31 -3.86 3.46 6.42
N ILE A 32 -3.03 2.79 7.22
CA ILE A 32 -1.68 2.38 6.85
C ILE A 32 -1.68 0.85 6.86
N VAL A 33 -1.68 0.25 5.67
CA VAL A 33 -1.72 -1.20 5.50
C VAL A 33 -0.37 -1.74 5.04
N GLU A 34 -0.17 -3.04 5.23
CA GLU A 34 1.06 -3.74 4.86
C GLU A 34 0.75 -4.90 3.91
N ILE A 35 1.54 -5.01 2.84
CA ILE A 35 1.67 -6.24 2.06
C ILE A 35 3.03 -6.84 2.44
N GLN A 36 3.03 -8.11 2.84
CA GLN A 36 4.18 -8.71 3.49
C GLN A 36 5.43 -8.72 2.60
N PHE A 37 5.27 -9.04 1.31
CA PHE A 37 6.32 -8.98 0.30
C PHE A 37 5.75 -8.45 -1.02
N ALA A 38 6.56 -7.73 -1.79
CA ALA A 38 6.18 -7.18 -3.10
C ALA A 38 5.66 -8.22 -4.08
N ASP A 39 6.25 -9.41 -4.01
CA ASP A 39 5.89 -10.60 -4.77
C ASP A 39 4.42 -11.04 -4.53
N TYR A 40 3.83 -10.66 -3.39
CA TYR A 40 2.45 -10.97 -3.01
C TYR A 40 1.48 -9.82 -3.27
N SER A 41 1.91 -8.75 -3.93
CA SER A 41 1.02 -7.62 -4.22
C SER A 41 0.00 -7.93 -5.35
N TRP A 42 0.23 -9.00 -6.12
CA TRP A 42 -0.58 -9.36 -7.29
C TRP A 42 -2.06 -9.66 -7.02
N PRO A 43 -2.44 -10.41 -5.97
CA PRO A 43 -3.86 -10.61 -5.65
C PRO A 43 -4.58 -9.30 -5.32
N GLY A 44 -3.89 -8.32 -4.73
CA GLY A 44 -4.41 -6.99 -4.44
C GLY A 44 -4.29 -5.98 -5.59
N PHE A 45 -3.70 -6.38 -6.72
CA PHE A 45 -3.29 -5.42 -7.75
C PHE A 45 -4.47 -4.71 -8.41
N MET A 46 -5.63 -5.37 -8.59
CA MET A 46 -6.82 -4.70 -9.15
C MET A 46 -7.27 -3.52 -8.26
N GLN A 47 -7.32 -3.71 -6.94
CA GLN A 47 -7.66 -2.66 -5.98
C GLN A 47 -6.63 -1.52 -6.04
N MET A 48 -5.34 -1.86 -6.08
CA MET A 48 -4.26 -0.88 -6.16
C MET A 48 -4.10 -0.24 -7.55
N ARG A 49 -4.71 -0.77 -8.61
CA ARG A 49 -4.58 -0.19 -9.96
C ARG A 49 -5.83 0.57 -10.39
N ASN A 50 -7.00 -0.03 -10.18
CA ASN A 50 -8.24 0.43 -10.77
C ASN A 50 -9.14 1.15 -9.75
N GLU A 51 -9.06 0.80 -8.47
CA GLU A 51 -9.96 1.33 -7.45
C GLU A 51 -9.38 2.54 -6.73
N ILE A 52 -8.38 2.31 -5.87
CA ILE A 52 -7.82 3.32 -4.96
C ILE A 52 -7.26 4.54 -5.72
N PRO A 53 -6.28 4.39 -6.63
CA PRO A 53 -5.60 5.55 -7.21
C PRO A 53 -6.49 6.35 -8.16
N THR A 54 -7.52 5.73 -8.74
CA THR A 54 -8.42 6.41 -9.68
C THR A 54 -9.56 7.12 -8.97
N LEU A 55 -9.84 6.83 -7.69
CA LEU A 55 -11.05 7.26 -7.00
C LEU A 55 -11.25 8.77 -7.06
N ARG A 56 -10.20 9.55 -6.74
CA ARG A 56 -10.28 11.01 -6.76
C ARG A 56 -10.62 11.55 -8.13
N TRP A 57 -10.02 10.98 -9.17
CA TRP A 57 -10.26 11.41 -10.54
C TRP A 57 -11.64 10.98 -11.04
N ARG A 58 -12.01 9.71 -10.89
CA ARG A 58 -13.28 9.16 -11.39
C ARG A 58 -14.51 9.73 -10.68
N SER A 59 -14.33 10.20 -9.44
CA SER A 59 -15.39 10.87 -8.66
C SER A 59 -15.43 12.39 -8.85
N ASN A 60 -14.61 12.94 -9.76
CA ASN A 60 -14.45 14.39 -9.96
C ASN A 60 -14.17 15.14 -8.64
N GLY A 61 -13.32 14.57 -7.79
CA GLY A 61 -12.93 15.15 -6.51
C GLY A 61 -13.94 14.98 -5.37
N THR A 62 -15.08 14.33 -5.59
CA THR A 62 -16.08 14.08 -4.54
C THR A 62 -15.52 13.18 -3.43
N TRP A 63 -14.72 12.19 -3.81
CA TRP A 63 -14.10 11.25 -2.88
C TRP A 63 -12.57 11.34 -2.97
N SER A 64 -11.90 11.06 -1.85
CA SER A 64 -10.45 10.92 -1.78
C SER A 64 -10.09 9.69 -0.99
N ASP A 65 -9.00 9.02 -1.38
CA ASP A 65 -8.57 7.77 -0.77
C ASP A 65 -7.15 7.87 -0.19
N PRO A 66 -6.94 8.52 0.98
CA PRO A 66 -5.62 8.71 1.57
C PRO A 66 -5.08 7.43 2.22
N VAL A 67 -4.74 6.44 1.39
CA VAL A 67 -4.18 5.15 1.82
C VAL A 67 -2.66 5.15 1.71
N VAL A 68 -1.99 4.62 2.74
CA VAL A 68 -0.57 4.26 2.67
C VAL A 68 -0.44 2.73 2.61
N VAL A 69 0.18 2.22 1.56
CA VAL A 69 0.52 0.79 1.44
C VAL A 69 2.03 0.62 1.61
N ARG A 70 2.44 -0.07 2.68
CA ARG A 70 3.84 -0.45 2.90
C ARG A 70 4.10 -1.84 2.32
N ILE A 71 5.19 -1.99 1.58
CA ILE A 71 5.55 -3.24 0.91
C ILE A 71 7.05 -3.48 1.08
N ALA A 72 7.44 -4.64 1.62
CA ALA A 72 8.84 -5.05 1.62
C ALA A 72 9.26 -5.53 0.23
N CYS A 73 10.38 -5.04 -0.29
CA CYS A 73 10.88 -5.36 -1.63
C CYS A 73 12.41 -5.40 -1.66
N GLY A 74 12.97 -5.86 -2.79
CA GLY A 74 14.41 -5.90 -3.02
C GLY A 74 15.06 -7.24 -2.68
N GLY A 75 16.18 -7.52 -3.35
CA GLY A 75 16.87 -8.81 -3.28
C GLY A 75 18.07 -8.88 -2.35
N ARG A 76 18.97 -9.83 -2.65
CA ARG A 76 20.21 -10.13 -1.89
C ARG A 76 20.02 -10.71 -0.49
N ILE A 77 18.87 -11.32 -0.24
CA ILE A 77 18.52 -11.99 1.04
C ILE A 77 18.25 -13.49 0.91
N LYS A 78 18.61 -14.11 -0.23
CA LYS A 78 18.28 -15.51 -0.57
C LYS A 78 16.76 -15.81 -0.61
N GLY A 79 15.95 -14.79 -0.91
CA GLY A 79 14.48 -14.89 -0.91
C GLY A 79 13.86 -15.64 -2.10
N GLY A 80 14.64 -15.90 -3.16
CA GLY A 80 14.14 -16.59 -4.35
C GLY A 80 13.00 -15.82 -5.05
N PRO A 81 12.14 -16.50 -5.82
CA PRO A 81 11.19 -15.84 -6.71
C PRO A 81 10.00 -15.17 -6.01
N PHE A 82 9.83 -15.37 -4.70
CA PHE A 82 8.64 -14.92 -3.94
C PHE A 82 8.96 -14.02 -2.75
N HIS A 83 10.23 -13.61 -2.58
CA HIS A 83 10.66 -12.73 -1.49
C HIS A 83 11.80 -11.80 -1.93
N SER A 84 11.85 -11.41 -3.21
CA SER A 84 12.96 -10.57 -3.68
C SER A 84 12.67 -9.69 -4.90
N GLN A 85 11.42 -9.68 -5.37
CA GLN A 85 11.05 -8.88 -6.53
C GLN A 85 11.03 -7.38 -6.20
N CYS A 86 11.25 -6.59 -7.25
CA CYS A 86 11.06 -5.15 -7.28
C CYS A 86 9.87 -4.88 -8.22
N VAL A 87 8.85 -4.18 -7.72
CA VAL A 87 7.53 -4.04 -8.38
C VAL A 87 7.19 -2.57 -8.67
N GLU A 88 8.11 -1.65 -8.36
CA GLU A 88 7.96 -0.21 -8.50
C GLU A 88 7.63 0.21 -9.92
N ALA A 89 8.18 -0.48 -10.93
CA ALA A 89 7.89 -0.16 -12.32
C ALA A 89 6.38 -0.26 -12.60
N ILE A 90 5.71 -1.30 -12.11
CA ILE A 90 4.27 -1.51 -12.34
C ILE A 90 3.45 -0.42 -11.66
N TYR A 91 3.79 -0.07 -10.41
CA TYR A 91 3.06 0.96 -9.66
C TYR A 91 3.38 2.38 -10.13
N ALA A 92 4.60 2.66 -10.59
CA ALA A 92 4.99 3.94 -11.17
C ALA A 92 4.24 4.23 -12.48
N HIS A 93 3.83 3.19 -13.22
CA HIS A 93 2.97 3.30 -14.40
C HIS A 93 1.47 3.34 -14.07
N THR A 94 1.09 3.41 -12.78
CA THR A 94 -0.30 3.53 -12.33
C THR A 94 -0.56 4.96 -11.83
N PRO A 95 -1.22 5.82 -12.63
CA PRO A 95 -1.50 7.20 -12.24
C PRO A 95 -2.35 7.29 -10.96
N GLY A 96 -1.99 8.19 -10.06
CA GLY A 96 -2.69 8.41 -8.79
C GLY A 96 -1.91 7.98 -7.54
N TRP A 97 -0.85 7.18 -7.72
CA TRP A 97 0.07 6.85 -6.64
C TRP A 97 1.25 7.81 -6.54
N TYR A 98 1.70 8.02 -5.30
CA TYR A 98 3.04 8.50 -5.01
C TYR A 98 3.88 7.30 -4.56
N ILE A 99 5.02 7.09 -5.22
CA ILE A 99 5.94 5.98 -4.93
C ILE A 99 7.18 6.54 -4.25
N VAL A 100 7.54 5.98 -3.10
CA VAL A 100 8.71 6.39 -2.30
C VAL A 100 9.54 5.17 -1.90
N PHE A 101 10.86 5.29 -1.98
CA PHE A 101 11.83 4.23 -1.67
C PHE A 101 12.92 4.79 -0.74
N PRO A 102 12.78 4.64 0.60
CA PRO A 102 13.82 5.09 1.52
C PRO A 102 15.06 4.19 1.45
N SER A 103 16.24 4.76 1.65
CA SER A 103 17.52 4.02 1.66
C SER A 103 18.26 4.05 3.00
N ASN A 104 17.74 4.80 3.98
CA ASN A 104 18.28 4.92 5.32
C ASN A 104 17.16 5.18 6.36
N ALA A 105 17.51 5.12 7.64
CA ALA A 105 16.55 5.24 8.74
C ALA A 105 15.90 6.64 8.83
N SER A 106 16.64 7.70 8.51
CA SER A 106 16.11 9.07 8.52
C SER A 106 15.05 9.24 7.45
N ASP A 107 15.33 8.81 6.22
CA ASP A 107 14.40 8.84 5.09
C ASP A 107 13.17 8.00 5.38
N ALA A 108 13.34 6.77 5.89
CA ALA A 108 12.23 5.88 6.20
C ALA A 108 11.25 6.53 7.18
N LYS A 109 11.76 7.16 8.25
CA LYS A 109 10.94 7.88 9.24
C LYS A 109 10.27 9.12 8.64
N GLY A 110 11.02 9.93 7.91
CA GLY A 110 10.53 11.18 7.33
C GLY A 110 9.47 10.97 6.25
N LEU A 111 9.74 10.07 5.31
CA LEU A 111 8.84 9.75 4.21
C LEU A 111 7.56 9.07 4.71
N LEU A 112 7.65 8.13 5.66
CA LEU A 112 6.46 7.49 6.22
C LEU A 112 5.56 8.50 6.95
N LYS A 113 6.15 9.44 7.70
CA LYS A 113 5.39 10.51 8.34
C LYS A 113 4.76 11.49 7.37
N THR A 114 5.38 11.72 6.22
CA THR A 114 4.85 12.62 5.18
C THR A 114 3.71 11.96 4.41
N ALA A 115 3.76 10.63 4.26
CA ALA A 115 2.73 9.86 3.57
C ALA A 115 1.42 9.70 4.38
N ALA A 116 1.47 9.77 5.71
CA ALA A 116 0.34 9.57 6.63
C ALA A 116 -0.36 10.89 7.05
#